data_AF-A0ABD1EWT8-F1
#
_entry.id   AF-A0ABD1EWT8-F1
#
_cell.length_a   1.000
_cell.length_b   1.000
_cell.length_c   1.000
_cell.angle_alpha   90.00
_cell.angle_beta   90.00
_cell.angle_gamma   90.00
#
_symmetry.space_group_name_H-M   'P 1'
#
loop_
_entity.id
_entity.type
_entity.pdbx_description
1 polymer ?
#
loop_
_entity_poly.entity_id
_entity_poly.type
_entity_poly.pdbx_seq_one_letter_code
_entity_poly.pdbx_strand_id
1 'polypeptide(L)'
;MHYTAYFVLILFALARAGKYGEQFLTLYNQIMDPNNGYYSKEGVPYHSIENMLVETVDHGHEADSEAISYNIYLQAMYGALTNDYEPFNAAWKIIEDYVIPKAQYNANKYNPASPVGSADFSVGQDPIYNELINAYNEENMYVMHWLLDVDNDFGFGNIQGQCEKGPSASGPSFVHMGAGNVWQGITYPTCDNFTYGGTNGFSYFSDVPNWHYNAAPDADARIIQAAYWASQWAAKQNKVGDIQSTLSKVAKLGDFLRYSFYDVLYRQAGNCIGTSCPAATGKESAHYLISWFIGWGGTINANQPYTWRTGSSEAIIGYQNPVAAYAMVNDPNLKPKGATAVEDWKNSLARQVELYEWIQNPEGALGGGVTNSWKNVYGDPPADVKGYTFHGLFYENEPGMDDGTSDWFGMWTWTMDRLAQYYYITGDATSKSVLEKWFKWLYNNMVVNNVSYNVPMMVSWYGSLPTNTQITISESGSRYFGIASSIARTMSYYAAKSGDTQTKETAQQLLDVIWANHKDDKGLYVRTELSAFNAVNTKVYIPKEGWTGTYPNGDKIDASSTFLSIRSWYKNDVNWPALEAYLNGKGSAPVVDYHRFWEQADMALALGAYSLLFEN
;
A
#
# COMPACT_ATOMS: atom_id res chain seq x y z
N MET A 1 23.30 28.96 -4.95
CA MET A 1 24.57 28.71 -4.23
C MET A 1 24.57 27.42 -3.40
N HIS A 2 23.54 26.56 -3.48
CA HIS A 2 23.46 25.32 -2.69
C HIS A 2 24.07 24.07 -3.36
N TYR A 3 24.35 24.09 -4.68
CA TYR A 3 24.84 22.91 -5.42
C TYR A 3 26.29 22.50 -5.10
N THR A 4 27.15 23.44 -4.68
CA THR A 4 28.58 23.15 -4.47
C THR A 4 28.84 22.43 -3.14
N ALA A 5 27.94 22.55 -2.15
CA ALA A 5 28.04 21.84 -0.88
C ALA A 5 27.56 20.38 -1.00
N TYR A 6 26.53 20.12 -1.82
CA TYR A 6 26.04 18.76 -2.13
C TYR A 6 27.13 17.90 -2.78
N PHE A 7 27.86 18.43 -3.75
CA PHE A 7 28.91 17.69 -4.46
C PHE A 7 30.09 17.22 -3.58
N VAL A 8 30.43 17.99 -2.53
CA VAL A 8 31.56 17.67 -1.64
C VAL A 8 31.19 16.60 -0.60
N LEU A 9 29.95 16.59 -0.10
CA LEU A 9 29.43 15.53 0.78
C LEU A 9 29.32 14.18 0.06
N ILE A 10 28.93 14.20 -1.23
CA ILE A 10 28.78 13.01 -2.08
C ILE A 10 30.12 12.28 -2.30
N LEU A 11 31.22 13.02 -2.53
CA LEU A 11 32.56 12.43 -2.70
C LEU A 11 33.09 11.72 -1.44
N PHE A 12 32.71 12.18 -0.24
CA PHE A 12 33.08 11.54 1.02
C PHE A 12 32.21 10.31 1.35
N ALA A 13 30.93 10.29 0.95
CA ALA A 13 30.06 9.14 1.09
C ALA A 13 30.44 7.99 0.14
N LEU A 14 30.78 8.30 -1.11
CA LEU A 14 31.24 7.32 -2.11
C LEU A 14 32.56 6.64 -1.69
N ALA A 15 33.49 7.36 -1.07
CA ALA A 15 34.78 6.80 -0.64
C ALA A 15 34.70 5.81 0.55
N ARG A 16 33.51 5.64 1.17
CA ARG A 16 33.26 4.74 2.30
C ARG A 16 32.25 3.63 2.01
N ALA A 17 31.51 3.71 0.92
CA ALA A 17 30.48 2.73 0.57
C ALA A 17 31.10 1.51 -0.13
N GLY A 18 30.65 0.30 0.22
CA GLY A 18 30.90 -0.88 -0.60
C GLY A 18 30.14 -0.82 -1.92
N LYS A 19 30.27 -1.88 -2.75
CA LYS A 19 29.64 -1.96 -4.08
C LYS A 19 28.14 -1.65 -4.03
N TYR A 20 27.42 -2.23 -3.08
CA TYR A 20 25.96 -2.07 -3.00
C TYR A 20 25.56 -0.68 -2.49
N GLY A 21 26.38 -0.07 -1.62
CA GLY A 21 26.18 1.31 -1.19
C GLY A 21 26.39 2.32 -2.34
N GLU A 22 27.38 2.10 -3.21
CA GLU A 22 27.56 2.91 -4.43
C GLU A 22 26.41 2.73 -5.42
N GLN A 23 25.91 1.50 -5.60
CA GLN A 23 24.73 1.22 -6.43
C GLN A 23 23.48 1.89 -5.87
N PHE A 24 23.26 1.85 -4.55
CA PHE A 24 22.19 2.58 -3.89
C PHE A 24 22.25 4.07 -4.22
N LEU A 25 23.41 4.72 -3.99
CA LEU A 25 23.55 6.15 -4.24
C LEU A 25 23.38 6.50 -5.72
N THR A 26 23.82 5.62 -6.62
CA THR A 26 23.60 5.78 -8.06
C THR A 26 22.10 5.80 -8.39
N LEU A 27 21.35 4.78 -7.93
CA LEU A 27 19.92 4.68 -8.18
C LEU A 27 19.14 5.80 -7.49
N TYR A 28 19.48 6.12 -6.24
CA TYR A 28 18.90 7.26 -5.51
C TYR A 28 19.05 8.57 -6.30
N ASN A 29 20.25 8.85 -6.84
CA ASN A 29 20.47 10.04 -7.65
C ASN A 29 19.65 10.04 -8.95
N GLN A 30 19.44 8.88 -9.58
CA GLN A 30 18.56 8.76 -10.75
C GLN A 30 17.10 9.02 -10.38
N ILE A 31 16.63 8.50 -9.23
CA ILE A 31 15.27 8.75 -8.73
C ILE A 31 15.06 10.23 -8.42
N MET A 32 16.03 10.87 -7.78
CA MET A 32 15.94 12.28 -7.35
C MET A 32 16.27 13.29 -8.46
N ASP A 33 16.73 12.86 -9.64
CA ASP A 33 17.00 13.76 -10.76
C ASP A 33 15.68 14.30 -11.32
N PRO A 34 15.41 15.61 -11.26
CA PRO A 34 14.18 16.18 -11.80
C PRO A 34 14.02 15.97 -13.31
N ASN A 35 15.10 15.66 -14.05
CA ASN A 35 15.02 15.34 -15.47
C ASN A 35 14.46 13.94 -15.75
N ASN A 36 14.48 13.04 -14.75
CA ASN A 36 13.96 11.68 -14.90
C ASN A 36 12.46 11.59 -14.65
N GLY A 37 11.87 12.54 -13.90
CA GLY A 37 10.41 12.71 -13.83
C GLY A 37 9.68 11.82 -12.81
N TYR A 38 10.37 11.30 -11.78
CA TYR A 38 9.71 10.51 -10.72
C TYR A 38 8.78 11.30 -9.81
N TYR A 39 8.96 12.62 -9.72
CA TYR A 39 8.24 13.48 -8.80
C TYR A 39 7.55 14.62 -9.54
N SER A 40 6.36 14.99 -9.06
CA SER A 40 5.70 16.23 -9.44
C SER A 40 6.46 17.45 -8.95
N LYS A 41 6.07 18.63 -9.42
CA LYS A 41 6.62 19.92 -8.96
C LYS A 41 6.38 20.18 -7.47
N GLU A 42 5.34 19.56 -6.88
CA GLU A 42 5.05 19.59 -5.45
C GLU A 42 5.93 18.65 -4.64
N GLY A 43 6.70 17.75 -5.29
CA GLY A 43 7.54 16.74 -4.65
C GLY A 43 6.79 15.45 -4.30
N VAL A 44 5.59 15.24 -4.87
CA VAL A 44 4.83 13.99 -4.73
C VAL A 44 5.37 12.97 -5.74
N PRO A 45 5.81 11.77 -5.31
CA PRO A 45 6.21 10.72 -6.26
C PRO A 45 5.01 10.27 -7.07
N TYR A 46 5.16 10.19 -8.39
CA TYR A 46 4.19 9.51 -9.25
C TYR A 46 4.26 7.99 -9.03
N HIS A 47 3.24 7.27 -9.47
CA HIS A 47 3.26 5.81 -9.53
C HIS A 47 4.35 5.31 -10.49
N SER A 48 4.46 5.95 -11.65
CA SER A 48 5.52 5.72 -12.65
C SER A 48 5.88 6.98 -13.42
N ILE A 49 7.08 7.01 -14.02
CA ILE A 49 7.47 8.08 -14.96
C ILE A 49 6.55 8.09 -16.19
N GLU A 50 6.15 6.92 -16.67
CA GLU A 50 5.33 6.78 -17.86
C GLU A 50 3.83 6.89 -17.53
N ASN A 51 3.09 7.69 -18.29
CA ASN A 51 1.67 7.98 -18.09
C ASN A 51 0.73 6.81 -18.41
N MET A 52 0.93 6.16 -19.57
CA MET A 52 0.07 5.06 -20.02
C MET A 52 0.35 3.79 -19.25
N LEU A 53 -0.32 3.62 -18.11
CA LEU A 53 -0.21 2.48 -17.21
C LEU A 53 -1.57 2.22 -16.55
N VAL A 54 -1.98 0.95 -16.49
CA VAL A 54 -3.25 0.52 -15.88
C VAL A 54 -3.01 -0.78 -15.11
N GLU A 55 -3.13 -0.74 -13.78
CA GLU A 55 -2.96 -1.85 -12.84
C GLU A 55 -3.77 -1.61 -11.55
N THR A 56 -3.15 -1.20 -10.44
CA THR A 56 -3.81 -0.70 -9.23
C THR A 56 -4.31 0.74 -9.40
N VAL A 57 -3.54 1.53 -10.14
CA VAL A 57 -3.87 2.87 -10.63
C VAL A 57 -4.28 2.79 -12.10
N ASP A 58 -5.01 3.78 -12.61
CA ASP A 58 -5.44 3.84 -14.00
C ASP A 58 -4.72 4.88 -14.85
N HIS A 59 -3.78 5.61 -14.23
CA HIS A 59 -2.82 6.51 -14.88
C HIS A 59 -1.49 6.54 -14.12
N GLY A 60 -0.35 6.57 -14.83
CA GLY A 60 0.98 6.53 -14.21
C GLY A 60 1.35 7.76 -13.39
N HIS A 61 0.75 8.91 -13.69
CA HIS A 61 0.89 10.14 -12.89
C HIS A 61 -0.18 10.27 -11.79
N GLU A 62 -0.94 9.21 -11.51
CA GLU A 62 -1.52 9.07 -10.18
C GLU A 62 -0.42 8.76 -9.16
N ALA A 63 -0.72 8.91 -7.88
CA ALA A 63 0.13 8.44 -6.80
C ALA A 63 -0.73 7.71 -5.79
N ASP A 64 -0.35 6.48 -5.47
CA ASP A 64 -0.94 5.74 -4.38
C ASP A 64 -0.15 5.93 -3.08
N SER A 65 -0.79 5.64 -1.95
CA SER A 65 -0.12 5.67 -0.64
C SER A 65 1.07 4.72 -0.56
N GLU A 66 1.10 3.69 -1.42
CA GLU A 66 2.24 2.79 -1.56
C GLU A 66 3.49 3.53 -2.04
N ALA A 67 3.45 4.22 -3.18
CA ALA A 67 4.56 5.02 -3.70
C ALA A 67 5.03 6.06 -2.67
N ILE A 68 4.09 6.68 -1.96
CA ILE A 68 4.36 7.62 -0.87
C ILE A 68 5.12 6.95 0.28
N SER A 69 4.69 5.77 0.72
CA SER A 69 5.32 5.03 1.82
C SER A 69 6.71 4.48 1.44
N TYR A 70 6.91 4.11 0.17
CA TYR A 70 8.21 3.75 -0.36
C TYR A 70 9.16 4.96 -0.41
N ASN A 71 8.66 6.15 -0.75
CA ASN A 71 9.48 7.35 -0.81
C ASN A 71 10.08 7.68 0.55
N ILE A 72 9.29 7.72 1.62
CA ILE A 72 9.84 8.00 2.96
C ILE A 72 10.82 6.92 3.43
N TYR A 73 10.63 5.65 3.03
CA TYR A 73 11.57 4.58 3.33
C TYR A 73 12.89 4.74 2.56
N LEU A 74 12.83 5.12 1.28
CA LEU A 74 14.00 5.46 0.48
C LEU A 74 14.81 6.60 1.15
N GLN A 75 14.13 7.64 1.62
CA GLN A 75 14.78 8.76 2.32
C GLN A 75 15.38 8.33 3.68
N ALA A 76 14.75 7.42 4.41
CA ALA A 76 15.31 6.86 5.64
C ALA A 76 16.61 6.09 5.37
N MET A 77 16.64 5.26 4.31
CA MET A 77 17.84 4.53 3.89
C MET A 77 18.95 5.48 3.43
N TYR A 78 18.60 6.55 2.70
CA TYR A 78 19.55 7.59 2.33
C TYR A 78 20.20 8.23 3.57
N GLY A 79 19.40 8.57 4.58
CA GLY A 79 19.93 9.08 5.85
C GLY A 79 20.85 8.10 6.57
N ALA A 80 20.54 6.81 6.53
CA ALA A 80 21.40 5.77 7.11
C ALA A 80 22.78 5.70 6.44
N LEU A 81 22.84 5.81 5.12
CA LEU A 81 24.09 5.67 4.36
C LEU A 81 24.90 6.97 4.27
N THR A 82 24.25 8.13 4.39
CA THR A 82 24.90 9.44 4.20
C THR A 82 25.02 10.28 5.47
N ASN A 83 24.37 9.86 6.57
CA ASN A 83 24.11 10.66 7.78
C ASN A 83 23.25 11.91 7.53
N ASP A 84 22.50 12.01 6.42
CA ASP A 84 21.61 13.15 6.14
C ASP A 84 20.13 12.74 6.15
N TYR A 85 19.41 13.15 7.20
CA TYR A 85 17.99 12.84 7.39
C TYR A 85 17.06 14.00 7.05
N GLU A 86 17.57 15.10 6.48
CA GLU A 86 16.70 16.19 6.01
C GLU A 86 15.67 15.69 4.97
N PRO A 87 16.05 14.83 3.98
CA PRO A 87 15.10 14.27 3.04
C PRO A 87 13.99 13.42 3.69
N PHE A 88 14.29 12.73 4.80
CA PHE A 88 13.29 11.94 5.53
C PHE A 88 12.21 12.86 6.14
N ASN A 89 12.61 13.98 6.73
CA ASN A 89 11.67 14.98 7.24
C ASN A 89 10.88 15.66 6.11
N ALA A 90 11.53 15.93 4.97
CA ALA A 90 10.88 16.51 3.79
C ALA A 90 9.80 15.56 3.23
N ALA A 91 10.10 14.26 3.11
CA ALA A 91 9.12 13.25 2.67
C ALA A 91 7.91 13.17 3.61
N TRP A 92 8.10 13.24 4.94
CA TRP A 92 6.98 13.32 5.87
C TRP A 92 6.14 14.59 5.70
N LYS A 93 6.79 15.72 5.41
CA LYS A 93 6.07 16.97 5.14
C LYS A 93 5.16 16.85 3.92
N ILE A 94 5.60 16.15 2.87
CA ILE A 94 4.77 15.85 1.69
C ILE A 94 3.53 15.03 2.08
N ILE A 95 3.71 14.01 2.92
CA ILE A 95 2.60 13.19 3.44
C ILE A 95 1.54 14.06 4.14
N GLU A 96 1.95 14.93 5.07
CA GLU A 96 1.01 15.82 5.78
C GLU A 96 0.38 16.89 4.87
N ASP A 97 1.11 17.36 3.86
CA ASP A 97 0.62 18.43 3.00
C ASP A 97 -0.32 17.93 1.91
N TYR A 98 -0.15 16.72 1.39
CA TYR A 98 -0.88 16.27 0.21
C TYR A 98 -1.63 14.95 0.38
N VAL A 99 -1.33 14.13 1.39
CA VAL A 99 -1.83 12.74 1.46
C VAL A 99 -2.73 12.50 2.67
N ILE A 100 -2.39 13.04 3.84
CA ILE A 100 -3.27 13.04 5.02
C ILE A 100 -4.33 14.14 4.81
N PRO A 101 -5.64 13.82 4.70
CA PRO A 101 -6.62 14.81 4.34
C PRO A 101 -6.89 15.86 5.42
N LYS A 102 -6.85 17.14 5.06
CA LYS A 102 -7.19 18.27 5.95
C LYS A 102 -8.70 18.61 5.90
N ALA A 103 -9.36 18.36 4.77
CA ALA A 103 -10.79 18.59 4.60
C ALA A 103 -11.62 17.38 5.08
N GLN A 104 -12.00 17.39 6.36
CA GLN A 104 -12.85 16.37 6.98
C GLN A 104 -14.05 17.04 7.66
N TYR A 105 -14.98 17.54 6.85
CA TYR A 105 -16.09 18.37 7.32
C TYR A 105 -16.98 17.63 8.32
N ASN A 106 -17.39 18.33 9.38
CA ASN A 106 -18.23 17.76 10.43
C ASN A 106 -17.58 16.58 11.18
N ALA A 107 -16.26 16.37 11.13
CA ALA A 107 -15.58 15.31 11.89
C ALA A 107 -15.96 15.31 13.39
N ASN A 108 -16.21 16.49 13.97
CA ASN A 108 -16.70 16.71 15.33
C ASN A 108 -18.12 16.21 15.62
N LYS A 109 -18.84 15.74 14.60
CA LYS A 109 -20.21 15.20 14.67
C LYS A 109 -20.23 13.68 14.63
N TYR A 110 -19.06 13.05 14.55
CA TYR A 110 -18.94 11.60 14.65
C TYR A 110 -19.48 11.08 15.99
N ASN A 111 -20.25 9.99 15.92
CA ASN A 111 -20.80 9.33 17.10
C ASN A 111 -20.18 7.94 17.26
N PRO A 112 -19.26 7.72 18.22
CA PRO A 112 -18.61 6.42 18.41
C PRO A 112 -19.57 5.31 18.86
N ALA A 113 -20.76 5.65 19.39
CA ALA A 113 -21.79 4.66 19.72
C ALA A 113 -22.58 4.16 18.50
N SER A 114 -22.44 4.83 17.34
CA SER A 114 -23.04 4.43 16.05
C SER A 114 -22.07 4.81 14.92
N PRO A 115 -20.92 4.13 14.84
CA PRO A 115 -19.78 4.57 14.03
C PRO A 115 -20.02 4.50 12.51
N VAL A 116 -20.93 3.63 12.08
CA VAL A 116 -21.33 3.42 10.68
C VAL A 116 -22.81 3.01 10.61
N GLY A 117 -23.44 3.18 9.45
CA GLY A 117 -24.83 2.75 9.21
C GLY A 117 -24.92 1.37 8.59
N SER A 118 -25.92 0.58 8.99
CA SER A 118 -26.29 -0.68 8.33
C SER A 118 -27.80 -0.90 8.44
N ALA A 119 -28.43 -1.36 7.35
CA ALA A 119 -29.84 -1.72 7.33
C ALA A 119 -30.06 -3.20 7.69
N ASP A 120 -29.07 -4.05 7.39
CA ASP A 120 -29.21 -5.50 7.44
C ASP A 120 -28.64 -6.12 8.72
N PHE A 121 -27.71 -5.43 9.38
CA PHE A 121 -26.96 -5.96 10.51
C PHE A 121 -26.87 -4.98 11.68
N SER A 122 -26.68 -5.55 12.87
CA SER A 122 -26.35 -4.76 14.06
C SER A 122 -24.93 -4.18 13.95
N VAL A 123 -24.76 -2.97 14.46
CA VAL A 123 -23.48 -2.24 14.44
C VAL A 123 -22.99 -2.07 15.88
N GLY A 124 -21.71 -2.38 16.13
CA GLY A 124 -21.08 -2.18 17.44
C GLY A 124 -20.60 -0.75 17.66
N GLN A 125 -19.75 -0.58 18.67
CA GLN A 125 -19.21 0.72 19.07
C GLN A 125 -17.75 0.85 18.65
N ASP A 126 -17.33 2.06 18.30
CA ASP A 126 -15.92 2.44 18.16
C ASP A 126 -15.33 2.72 19.55
N PRO A 127 -14.36 1.90 20.01
CA PRO A 127 -13.82 2.02 21.36
C PRO A 127 -12.63 2.98 21.46
N ILE A 128 -12.07 3.48 20.35
CA ILE A 128 -10.80 4.24 20.34
C ILE A 128 -10.96 5.73 20.02
N TYR A 129 -12.10 6.16 19.47
CA TYR A 129 -12.32 7.58 19.16
C TYR A 129 -12.06 8.54 20.33
N ASN A 130 -12.72 8.31 21.47
CA ASN A 130 -12.58 9.18 22.65
C ASN A 130 -11.15 9.11 23.23
N GLU A 131 -10.49 7.97 23.11
CA GLU A 131 -9.10 7.81 23.53
C GLU A 131 -8.17 8.68 22.66
N LEU A 132 -8.35 8.65 21.34
CA LEU A 132 -7.56 9.44 20.39
C LEU A 132 -7.77 10.94 20.58
N ILE A 133 -9.02 11.39 20.82
CA ILE A 133 -9.30 12.78 21.17
C ILE A 133 -8.55 13.19 22.44
N ASN A 134 -8.61 12.37 23.48
CA ASN A 134 -7.92 12.69 24.74
C ASN A 134 -6.38 12.73 24.57
N ALA A 135 -5.83 11.90 23.68
CA ALA A 135 -4.40 11.80 23.44
C ALA A 135 -3.85 12.95 22.58
N TYR A 136 -4.63 13.44 21.61
CA TYR A 136 -4.14 14.35 20.57
C TYR A 136 -4.92 15.66 20.42
N ASN A 137 -6.08 15.80 21.06
CA ASN A 137 -7.02 16.89 20.82
C ASN A 137 -7.31 17.06 19.32
N GLU A 138 -7.56 15.94 18.65
CA GLU A 138 -7.72 15.83 17.21
C GLU A 138 -9.01 15.05 16.92
N GLU A 139 -9.91 15.68 16.16
CA GLU A 139 -11.13 15.03 15.69
C GLU A 139 -10.92 14.40 14.31
N ASN A 140 -9.98 14.89 13.51
CA ASN A 140 -9.73 14.35 12.18
C ASN A 140 -8.97 13.03 12.22
N MET A 141 -9.24 12.15 11.26
CA MET A 141 -8.40 10.97 11.04
C MET A 141 -7.00 11.40 10.59
N TYR A 142 -5.97 10.77 11.15
CA TYR A 142 -4.57 11.06 10.86
C TYR A 142 -3.87 9.83 10.25
N VAL A 143 -4.43 9.36 9.13
CA VAL A 143 -3.90 8.30 8.26
C VAL A 143 -3.95 8.80 6.82
N MET A 144 -3.17 8.18 5.92
CA MET A 144 -3.13 8.58 4.52
C MET A 144 -4.42 8.23 3.80
N HIS A 145 -4.87 9.09 2.89
CA HIS A 145 -5.74 8.61 1.81
C HIS A 145 -4.92 7.84 0.77
N TRP A 146 -5.52 6.83 0.15
CA TRP A 146 -4.78 5.89 -0.68
C TRP A 146 -4.47 6.36 -2.11
N LEU A 147 -5.22 7.28 -2.72
CA LEU A 147 -5.05 7.63 -4.14
C LEU A 147 -5.12 9.13 -4.44
N LEU A 148 -4.21 9.59 -5.28
CA LEU A 148 -4.14 10.97 -5.78
C LEU A 148 -4.06 10.99 -7.30
N ASP A 149 -4.82 11.89 -7.91
CA ASP A 149 -4.57 12.40 -9.26
C ASP A 149 -3.59 13.57 -9.12
N VAL A 150 -2.29 13.33 -9.31
CA VAL A 150 -1.24 14.28 -8.92
C VAL A 150 -1.23 15.52 -9.82
N ASP A 151 -1.47 15.33 -11.12
CA ASP A 151 -1.45 16.38 -12.13
C ASP A 151 -2.84 16.98 -12.41
N ASN A 152 -3.87 16.47 -11.73
CA ASN A 152 -5.27 16.87 -11.90
C ASN A 152 -5.79 16.59 -13.32
N ASP A 153 -5.41 15.44 -13.90
CA ASP A 153 -5.80 14.98 -15.23
C ASP A 153 -7.31 14.78 -15.36
N PHE A 154 -7.98 14.31 -14.30
CA PHE A 154 -9.45 14.24 -14.25
C PHE A 154 -10.09 15.62 -14.05
N GLY A 155 -9.33 16.61 -13.57
CA GLY A 155 -9.74 18.00 -13.50
C GLY A 155 -10.69 18.34 -12.35
N PHE A 156 -10.86 17.45 -11.36
CA PHE A 156 -11.74 17.71 -10.22
C PHE A 156 -11.25 18.88 -9.36
N GLY A 157 -9.93 19.05 -9.24
CA GLY A 157 -9.32 20.05 -8.38
C GLY A 157 -9.68 19.85 -6.91
N ASN A 158 -9.82 18.59 -6.47
CA ASN A 158 -10.09 18.23 -5.09
C ASN A 158 -8.81 18.27 -4.26
N ILE A 159 -8.17 19.45 -4.27
CA ILE A 159 -6.87 19.69 -3.66
C ILE A 159 -7.00 19.83 -2.15
N GLN A 160 -5.87 19.69 -1.46
CA GLN A 160 -5.81 19.72 -0.01
C GLN A 160 -6.63 20.88 0.63
N GLY A 161 -7.49 20.51 1.59
CA GLY A 161 -8.30 21.44 2.37
C GLY A 161 -9.51 22.04 1.62
N GLN A 162 -9.78 21.64 0.38
CA GLN A 162 -10.81 22.23 -0.47
C GLN A 162 -11.58 21.14 -1.22
N CYS A 163 -12.82 21.44 -1.62
CA CYS A 163 -13.70 20.52 -2.35
C CYS A 163 -13.87 21.01 -3.80
N GLU A 164 -13.63 20.15 -4.79
CA GLU A 164 -13.85 20.34 -6.24
C GLU A 164 -13.56 21.75 -6.79
N LYS A 165 -12.29 22.21 -6.75
CA LYS A 165 -11.89 23.51 -7.33
C LYS A 165 -11.85 23.55 -8.86
N GLY A 166 -12.05 22.41 -9.51
CA GLY A 166 -12.11 22.28 -10.95
C GLY A 166 -10.75 22.29 -11.64
N PRO A 167 -10.74 22.32 -12.98
CA PRO A 167 -9.57 21.98 -13.79
C PRO A 167 -8.45 23.04 -13.73
N SER A 168 -8.74 24.25 -13.24
CA SER A 168 -7.72 25.29 -13.05
C SER A 168 -6.95 25.17 -11.73
N ALA A 169 -7.34 24.24 -10.84
CA ALA A 169 -6.62 23.99 -9.60
C ALA A 169 -5.25 23.38 -9.90
N SER A 170 -4.25 23.75 -9.11
CA SER A 170 -2.89 23.19 -9.19
C SER A 170 -2.62 22.33 -7.96
N GLY A 171 -1.98 21.19 -8.21
CA GLY A 171 -1.52 20.26 -7.20
C GLY A 171 -2.40 19.01 -7.10
N PRO A 172 -1.97 18.04 -6.28
CA PRO A 172 -2.62 16.73 -6.21
C PRO A 172 -4.08 16.82 -5.79
N SER A 173 -4.94 16.16 -6.56
CA SER A 173 -6.36 16.03 -6.33
C SER A 173 -6.67 14.68 -5.69
N PHE A 174 -7.39 14.68 -4.57
CA PHE A 174 -7.86 13.45 -3.93
C PHE A 174 -8.96 12.78 -4.77
N VAL A 175 -8.77 11.52 -5.15
CA VAL A 175 -9.71 10.75 -5.97
C VAL A 175 -9.90 9.33 -5.46
N HIS A 176 -10.99 8.69 -5.86
CA HIS A 176 -11.25 7.27 -5.69
C HIS A 176 -11.46 6.61 -7.04
N MET A 177 -11.25 5.30 -7.08
CA MET A 177 -11.72 4.45 -8.17
C MET A 177 -13.07 3.80 -7.80
N GLY A 178 -14.03 3.87 -8.72
CA GLY A 178 -15.35 3.24 -8.59
C GLY A 178 -15.30 1.70 -8.67
N ALA A 179 -16.44 1.07 -8.35
CA ALA A 179 -16.57 -0.38 -8.38
C ALA A 179 -16.32 -0.99 -9.78
N GLY A 180 -15.96 -2.28 -9.79
CA GLY A 180 -15.47 -3.00 -10.97
C GLY A 180 -13.95 -3.19 -10.91
N ASN A 181 -13.39 -3.88 -11.89
CA ASN A 181 -11.92 -3.91 -12.02
C ASN A 181 -11.40 -2.55 -12.54
N VAL A 182 -10.07 -2.37 -12.58
CA VAL A 182 -9.44 -1.12 -13.02
C VAL A 182 -9.89 -0.63 -14.40
N TRP A 183 -10.26 -1.53 -15.32
CA TRP A 183 -10.76 -1.18 -16.65
C TRP A 183 -12.25 -0.79 -16.67
N GLN A 184 -12.97 -1.04 -15.58
CA GLN A 184 -14.39 -0.76 -15.43
C GLN A 184 -14.67 0.42 -14.49
N GLY A 185 -13.72 0.75 -13.61
CA GLY A 185 -13.85 1.79 -12.61
C GLY A 185 -14.08 3.19 -13.20
N ILE A 186 -14.98 3.94 -12.57
CA ILE A 186 -15.19 5.37 -12.79
C ILE A 186 -14.45 6.12 -11.68
N THR A 187 -13.43 6.90 -12.02
CA THR A 187 -12.70 7.74 -11.07
C THR A 187 -13.55 8.91 -10.59
N TYR A 188 -13.57 9.22 -9.30
CA TYR A 188 -14.42 10.27 -8.73
C TYR A 188 -13.73 11.01 -7.57
N PRO A 189 -14.10 12.26 -7.25
CA PRO A 189 -13.44 13.01 -6.19
C PRO A 189 -13.83 12.47 -4.80
N THR A 190 -12.90 12.50 -3.85
CA THR A 190 -13.18 12.16 -2.44
C THR A 190 -14.13 13.13 -1.74
N CYS A 191 -14.32 14.33 -2.30
CA CYS A 191 -15.31 15.29 -1.86
C CYS A 191 -16.23 15.62 -3.03
N ASP A 192 -17.49 15.20 -2.94
CA ASP A 192 -18.48 15.34 -4.00
C ASP A 192 -19.55 16.34 -3.57
N ASN A 193 -19.47 17.54 -4.14
CA ASN A 193 -20.45 18.61 -3.94
C ASN A 193 -21.45 18.73 -5.10
N PHE A 194 -21.47 17.74 -6.00
CA PHE A 194 -22.31 17.64 -7.18
C PHE A 194 -22.00 18.69 -8.26
N THR A 195 -20.77 19.23 -8.29
CA THR A 195 -20.34 20.13 -9.37
C THR A 195 -20.16 19.37 -10.69
N TYR A 196 -19.61 18.15 -10.63
CA TYR A 196 -19.39 17.26 -11.77
C TYR A 196 -20.18 15.96 -11.60
N GLY A 197 -20.14 15.07 -12.60
CA GLY A 197 -20.89 13.82 -12.56
C GLY A 197 -22.35 13.99 -12.98
N GLY A 198 -23.27 13.28 -12.32
CA GLY A 198 -24.71 13.35 -12.60
C GLY A 198 -25.43 14.38 -11.72
N THR A 199 -26.77 14.32 -11.65
CA THR A 199 -27.58 15.22 -10.82
C THR A 199 -27.16 15.26 -9.35
N ASN A 200 -26.70 14.12 -8.83
CA ASN A 200 -26.21 13.96 -7.46
C ASN A 200 -24.73 13.55 -7.44
N GLY A 201 -23.96 14.15 -8.36
CA GLY A 201 -22.54 13.85 -8.53
C GLY A 201 -22.26 12.38 -8.81
N PHE A 202 -21.16 11.90 -8.24
CA PHE A 202 -20.66 10.53 -8.29
C PHE A 202 -21.12 9.67 -7.10
N SER A 203 -21.94 10.20 -6.18
CA SER A 203 -22.51 9.39 -5.11
C SER A 203 -23.51 8.33 -5.60
N TYR A 204 -24.02 8.49 -6.83
CA TYR A 204 -25.07 7.71 -7.51
C TYR A 204 -26.44 7.71 -6.81
N PHE A 205 -26.48 7.45 -5.50
CA PHE A 205 -27.67 7.16 -4.71
C PHE A 205 -27.97 8.22 -3.63
N SER A 206 -26.96 8.90 -3.09
CA SER A 206 -27.17 9.96 -2.09
C SER A 206 -27.57 11.26 -2.78
N ASP A 207 -28.53 11.99 -2.23
CA ASP A 207 -28.87 13.37 -2.62
C ASP A 207 -28.25 14.42 -1.68
N VAL A 208 -27.34 13.98 -0.80
CA VAL A 208 -26.61 14.84 0.14
C VAL A 208 -25.13 14.92 -0.25
N PRO A 209 -24.60 16.15 -0.49
CA PRO A 209 -23.18 16.38 -0.69
C PRO A 209 -22.34 15.79 0.44
N ASN A 210 -21.33 15.01 0.08
CA ASN A 210 -20.57 14.20 1.03
C ASN A 210 -19.10 14.12 0.64
N TRP A 211 -18.31 13.64 1.59
CA TRP A 211 -16.89 13.37 1.42
C TRP A 211 -16.57 12.04 2.08
N HIS A 212 -15.61 11.29 1.54
CA HIS A 212 -15.02 10.14 2.21
C HIS A 212 -13.63 9.88 1.68
N TYR A 213 -12.81 9.26 2.51
CA TYR A 213 -11.47 8.80 2.18
C TYR A 213 -11.33 7.35 2.62
N ASN A 214 -10.45 6.63 1.94
CA ASN A 214 -9.99 5.30 2.32
C ASN A 214 -8.48 5.33 2.51
N ALA A 215 -7.97 4.67 3.55
CA ALA A 215 -6.56 4.40 3.73
C ALA A 215 -6.24 2.97 3.28
N ALA A 216 -5.01 2.75 2.79
CA ALA A 216 -4.42 1.43 2.61
C ALA A 216 -3.47 1.13 3.80
N PRO A 217 -3.89 0.33 4.79
CA PRO A 217 -3.17 0.20 6.06
C PRO A 217 -1.77 -0.40 5.95
N ASP A 218 -1.46 -1.14 4.88
CA ASP A 218 -0.11 -1.64 4.61
C ASP A 218 0.89 -0.50 4.36
N ALA A 219 0.45 0.57 3.69
CA ALA A 219 1.27 1.75 3.37
C ALA A 219 1.55 2.59 4.63
N ASP A 220 0.53 2.86 5.43
CA ASP A 220 0.69 3.50 6.75
C ASP A 220 1.59 2.65 7.67
N ALA A 221 1.48 1.32 7.63
CA ALA A 221 2.39 0.42 8.35
C ALA A 221 3.84 0.47 7.81
N ARG A 222 4.03 0.58 6.47
CA ARG A 222 5.34 0.72 5.83
C ARG A 222 6.03 2.03 6.24
N ILE A 223 5.28 3.12 6.44
CA ILE A 223 5.81 4.36 7.03
C ILE A 223 6.35 4.11 8.44
N ILE A 224 5.60 3.40 9.29
CA ILE A 224 6.04 3.09 10.66
C ILE A 224 7.31 2.24 10.64
N GLN A 225 7.38 1.26 9.74
CA GLN A 225 8.59 0.46 9.51
C GLN A 225 9.78 1.32 9.06
N ALA A 226 9.58 2.25 8.12
CA ALA A 226 10.61 3.18 7.67
C ALA A 226 11.11 4.07 8.82
N ALA A 227 10.18 4.61 9.61
CA ALA A 227 10.49 5.46 10.75
C ALA A 227 11.21 4.70 11.87
N TYR A 228 10.89 3.41 12.08
CA TYR A 228 11.63 2.54 12.99
C TYR A 228 13.09 2.45 12.57
N TRP A 229 13.35 2.12 11.30
CA TRP A 229 14.71 2.04 10.82
C TRP A 229 15.43 3.38 10.87
N ALA A 230 14.78 4.48 10.50
CA ALA A 230 15.32 5.83 10.65
C ALA A 230 15.71 6.13 12.11
N SER A 231 14.84 5.82 13.07
CA SER A 231 15.10 5.95 14.52
C SER A 231 16.35 5.14 14.93
N GLN A 232 16.44 3.86 14.54
CA GLN A 232 17.57 3.00 14.89
C GLN A 232 18.89 3.46 14.25
N TRP A 233 18.88 3.84 12.97
CA TRP A 233 20.08 4.31 12.27
C TRP A 233 20.53 5.69 12.78
N ALA A 234 19.60 6.62 12.97
CA ALA A 234 19.89 7.93 13.54
C ALA A 234 20.41 7.81 14.98
N ALA A 235 19.91 6.86 15.78
CA ALA A 235 20.43 6.58 17.12
C ALA A 235 21.90 6.17 17.10
N LYS A 236 22.28 5.24 16.20
CA LYS A 236 23.69 4.84 16.02
C LYS A 236 24.59 5.99 15.58
N GLN A 237 24.01 7.01 14.94
CA GLN A 237 24.70 8.18 14.41
C GLN A 237 24.59 9.41 15.33
N ASN A 238 23.94 9.29 16.50
CA ASN A 238 23.62 10.39 17.41
C ASN A 238 22.81 11.54 16.77
N LYS A 239 21.87 11.20 15.89
CA LYS A 239 21.04 12.13 15.08
C LYS A 239 19.53 12.01 15.31
N VAL A 240 19.07 11.25 16.30
CA VAL A 240 17.62 11.12 16.59
C VAL A 240 16.95 12.48 16.78
N GLY A 241 17.66 13.43 17.40
CA GLY A 241 17.20 14.82 17.57
C GLY A 241 16.82 15.52 16.25
N ASP A 242 17.47 15.16 15.14
CA ASP A 242 17.22 15.74 13.81
C ASP A 242 15.88 15.28 13.22
N ILE A 243 15.34 14.15 13.68
CA ILE A 243 14.10 13.53 13.13
C ILE A 243 12.99 13.35 14.18
N GLN A 244 13.22 13.75 15.43
CA GLN A 244 12.30 13.49 16.55
C GLN A 244 10.87 14.01 16.31
N SER A 245 10.72 15.16 15.64
CA SER A 245 9.42 15.74 15.34
C SER A 245 8.62 14.86 14.37
N THR A 246 9.29 14.34 13.33
CA THR A 246 8.71 13.40 12.37
C THR A 246 8.35 12.08 13.02
N LEU A 247 9.26 11.50 13.83
CA LEU A 247 8.96 10.26 14.58
C LEU A 247 7.71 10.41 15.47
N SER A 248 7.57 11.55 16.15
CA SER A 248 6.40 11.83 16.99
C SER A 248 5.08 11.90 16.19
N LYS A 249 5.14 12.33 14.93
CA LYS A 249 3.98 12.38 14.04
C LYS A 249 3.66 11.02 13.43
N VAL A 250 4.68 10.23 13.10
CA VAL A 250 4.50 8.82 12.71
C VAL A 250 3.89 8.01 13.86
N ALA A 251 4.27 8.29 15.11
CA ALA A 251 3.64 7.70 16.29
C ALA A 251 2.15 8.05 16.39
N LYS A 252 1.74 9.28 16.02
CA LYS A 252 0.32 9.66 15.91
C LYS A 252 -0.37 8.87 14.80
N LEU A 253 0.24 8.75 13.63
CA LEU A 253 -0.30 7.95 12.52
C LEU A 253 -0.54 6.50 12.95
N GLY A 254 0.42 5.86 13.61
CA GLY A 254 0.24 4.49 14.12
C GLY A 254 -0.81 4.34 15.21
N ASP A 255 -1.13 5.41 15.94
CA ASP A 255 -2.23 5.39 16.90
C ASP A 255 -3.60 5.36 16.20
N PHE A 256 -3.76 6.15 15.13
CA PHE A 256 -4.95 6.13 14.28
C PHE A 256 -5.04 4.89 13.38
N LEU A 257 -3.91 4.31 12.98
CA LEU A 257 -3.87 3.07 12.20
C LEU A 257 -4.53 1.89 12.93
N ARG A 258 -4.70 1.95 14.26
CA ARG A 258 -5.47 0.95 15.03
C ARG A 258 -6.90 0.76 14.53
N TYR A 259 -7.49 1.72 13.80
CA TYR A 259 -8.78 1.50 13.14
C TYR A 259 -8.77 0.30 12.17
N SER A 260 -7.62 -0.07 11.62
CA SER A 260 -7.49 -1.28 10.79
C SER A 260 -7.66 -2.57 11.60
N PHE A 261 -7.73 -2.54 12.93
CA PHE A 261 -7.88 -3.74 13.75
C PHE A 261 -9.33 -4.19 13.92
N TYR A 262 -10.29 -3.41 13.42
CA TYR A 262 -11.71 -3.57 13.74
C TYR A 262 -12.53 -4.00 12.52
N ASP A 263 -13.51 -4.87 12.79
CA ASP A 263 -14.56 -5.29 11.84
C ASP A 263 -15.30 -4.09 11.21
N VAL A 264 -15.74 -4.23 9.95
CA VAL A 264 -16.35 -3.15 9.17
C VAL A 264 -17.66 -2.58 9.76
N LEU A 265 -18.39 -3.35 10.58
CA LEU A 265 -19.56 -2.87 11.33
C LEU A 265 -19.34 -2.93 12.85
N TYR A 266 -18.09 -3.04 13.30
CA TYR A 266 -17.74 -3.27 14.71
C TYR A 266 -18.54 -4.45 15.30
N ARG A 267 -18.80 -5.50 14.52
CA ARG A 267 -19.39 -6.73 15.05
C ARG A 267 -18.32 -7.56 15.73
N GLN A 268 -18.74 -8.48 16.60
CA GLN A 268 -17.80 -9.30 17.35
C GLN A 268 -16.85 -10.03 16.38
N ALA A 269 -15.54 -9.94 16.64
CA ALA A 269 -14.53 -10.64 15.85
C ALA A 269 -14.53 -12.13 16.21
N GLY A 270 -14.63 -12.97 15.19
CA GLY A 270 -14.60 -14.42 15.31
C GLY A 270 -15.99 -15.07 15.34
N ASN A 271 -16.19 -16.09 14.50
CA ASN A 271 -17.44 -16.84 14.32
C ASN A 271 -18.64 -15.94 13.97
N CYS A 272 -18.40 -14.81 13.30
CA CYS A 272 -19.43 -13.83 12.98
C CYS A 272 -20.24 -14.26 11.75
N ILE A 273 -21.37 -14.93 11.98
CA ILE A 273 -22.24 -15.45 10.92
C ILE A 273 -23.64 -14.84 11.03
N GLY A 274 -24.15 -14.37 9.90
CA GLY A 274 -25.50 -13.86 9.67
C GLY A 274 -25.88 -12.74 10.62
N THR A 275 -27.18 -12.60 10.88
CA THR A 275 -27.74 -11.63 11.82
C THR A 275 -27.54 -12.03 13.29
N SER A 276 -27.16 -13.29 13.57
CA SER A 276 -26.89 -13.79 14.92
C SER A 276 -25.61 -13.25 15.55
N CYS A 277 -24.63 -12.82 14.73
CA CYS A 277 -23.41 -12.20 15.25
C CYS A 277 -23.74 -10.88 15.98
N PRO A 278 -23.39 -10.72 17.25
CA PRO A 278 -23.77 -9.53 18.00
C PRO A 278 -22.94 -8.30 17.58
N ALA A 279 -23.54 -7.13 17.81
CA ALA A 279 -22.80 -5.87 17.85
C ALA A 279 -21.78 -5.94 19.01
N ALA A 280 -20.54 -5.56 18.76
CA ALA A 280 -19.48 -5.63 19.77
C ALA A 280 -19.55 -4.47 20.76
N THR A 281 -19.06 -4.72 21.98
CA THR A 281 -18.78 -3.67 22.96
C THR A 281 -17.29 -3.61 23.27
N GLY A 282 -16.78 -2.40 23.55
CA GLY A 282 -15.34 -2.22 23.78
C GLY A 282 -14.53 -2.75 22.59
N LYS A 283 -13.54 -3.60 22.85
CA LYS A 283 -12.62 -4.12 21.82
C LYS A 283 -12.98 -5.53 21.32
N GLU A 284 -14.21 -5.99 21.55
CA GLU A 284 -14.67 -7.32 21.10
C GLU A 284 -14.73 -7.44 19.56
N SER A 285 -14.76 -6.32 18.84
CA SER A 285 -14.67 -6.26 17.37
C SER A 285 -13.23 -6.21 16.84
N ALA A 286 -12.23 -6.18 17.72
CA ALA A 286 -10.84 -6.11 17.31
C ALA A 286 -10.31 -7.51 16.93
N HIS A 287 -10.03 -7.72 15.65
CA HIS A 287 -9.27 -8.88 15.16
C HIS A 287 -7.76 -8.68 15.27
N TYR A 288 -7.28 -7.46 15.53
CA TYR A 288 -5.85 -7.11 15.76
C TYR A 288 -4.91 -7.42 14.57
N LEU A 289 -5.44 -7.56 13.37
CA LEU A 289 -4.66 -7.68 12.13
C LEU A 289 -4.71 -6.35 11.39
N ILE A 290 -3.73 -6.09 10.51
CA ILE A 290 -3.79 -4.96 9.58
C ILE A 290 -4.75 -5.35 8.45
N SER A 291 -5.98 -4.84 8.48
CA SER A 291 -7.03 -5.14 7.48
C SER A 291 -6.88 -4.37 6.17
N TRP A 292 -7.72 -4.69 5.20
CA TRP A 292 -7.66 -4.20 3.82
C TRP A 292 -7.79 -2.68 3.68
N PHE A 293 -8.65 -2.05 4.49
CA PHE A 293 -8.82 -0.60 4.46
C PHE A 293 -9.27 -0.03 5.82
N ILE A 294 -9.07 1.28 5.96
CA ILE A 294 -9.81 2.12 6.91
C ILE A 294 -10.64 3.08 6.07
N GLY A 295 -11.95 3.16 6.32
CA GLY A 295 -12.85 4.08 5.63
C GLY A 295 -13.39 5.14 6.59
N TRP A 296 -13.47 6.39 6.16
CA TRP A 296 -14.15 7.44 6.92
C TRP A 296 -14.71 8.51 6.01
N GLY A 297 -15.80 9.14 6.45
CA GLY A 297 -16.46 10.14 5.64
C GLY A 297 -17.57 10.86 6.38
N GLY A 298 -18.26 11.75 5.69
CA GLY A 298 -19.35 12.51 6.25
C GLY A 298 -20.03 13.43 5.25
N THR A 299 -21.01 14.18 5.73
CA THR A 299 -21.67 15.22 4.94
C THR A 299 -20.82 16.48 4.91
N ILE A 300 -20.88 17.22 3.81
CA ILE A 300 -20.21 18.53 3.70
C ILE A 300 -21.02 19.59 4.45
N ASN A 301 -22.35 19.52 4.35
CA ASN A 301 -23.26 20.53 4.89
C ASN A 301 -23.51 20.35 6.40
N ALA A 302 -23.19 21.38 7.18
CA ALA A 302 -23.38 21.41 8.63
C ALA A 302 -24.85 21.37 9.10
N ASN A 303 -25.83 21.60 8.21
CA ASN A 303 -27.26 21.57 8.56
C ASN A 303 -27.82 20.14 8.67
N GLN A 304 -27.16 19.15 8.08
CA GLN A 304 -27.49 17.73 8.20
C GLN A 304 -26.19 16.95 8.43
N PRO A 305 -25.52 17.16 9.57
CA PRO A 305 -24.21 16.60 9.81
C PRO A 305 -24.31 15.09 10.05
N TYR A 306 -23.53 14.34 9.31
CA TYR A 306 -23.27 12.92 9.55
C TYR A 306 -21.79 12.65 9.32
N THR A 307 -21.20 11.79 10.13
CA THR A 307 -19.81 11.34 9.97
C THR A 307 -19.73 9.89 10.41
N TRP A 308 -18.97 9.09 9.68
CA TRP A 308 -18.77 7.67 9.91
C TRP A 308 -17.30 7.30 9.82
N ARG A 309 -16.93 6.21 10.48
CA ARG A 309 -15.59 5.59 10.44
C ARG A 309 -15.74 4.09 10.53
N THR A 310 -14.90 3.37 9.82
CA THR A 310 -14.88 1.91 9.82
C THR A 310 -13.49 1.36 9.53
N GLY A 311 -13.22 0.17 10.04
CA GLY A 311 -12.12 -0.66 9.58
C GLY A 311 -12.55 -1.56 8.42
N SER A 312 -12.02 -2.78 8.39
CA SER A 312 -12.35 -3.79 7.38
C SER A 312 -12.34 -5.14 8.06
N SER A 313 -13.24 -6.02 7.65
CA SER A 313 -13.36 -7.37 8.19
C SER A 313 -12.34 -8.34 7.56
N GLU A 314 -11.65 -7.91 6.52
CA GLU A 314 -10.76 -8.69 5.66
C GLU A 314 -9.30 -8.35 5.98
N ALA A 315 -8.49 -9.37 6.30
CA ALA A 315 -7.06 -9.22 6.53
C ALA A 315 -6.28 -10.14 5.61
N ILE A 316 -5.63 -9.55 4.61
CA ILE A 316 -4.76 -10.25 3.66
C ILE A 316 -3.36 -10.38 4.28
N ILE A 317 -2.70 -11.52 4.07
CA ILE A 317 -1.36 -11.78 4.64
C ILE A 317 -0.34 -10.73 4.17
N GLY A 318 -0.48 -10.22 2.94
CA GLY A 318 0.38 -9.21 2.34
C GLY A 318 0.44 -7.89 3.12
N TYR A 319 -0.58 -7.58 3.93
CA TYR A 319 -0.70 -6.31 4.65
C TYR A 319 -0.04 -6.33 6.02
N GLN A 320 0.28 -7.51 6.55
CA GLN A 320 0.82 -7.63 7.90
C GLN A 320 2.24 -7.03 7.95
N ASN A 321 2.57 -6.39 9.06
CA ASN A 321 3.83 -5.71 9.29
C ASN A 321 4.28 -5.84 10.76
N PRO A 322 4.94 -6.95 11.12
CA PRO A 322 5.43 -7.16 12.49
C PRO A 322 6.52 -6.16 12.90
N VAL A 323 7.23 -5.53 11.96
CA VAL A 323 8.19 -4.46 12.28
C VAL A 323 7.46 -3.22 12.77
N ALA A 324 6.39 -2.80 12.09
CA ALA A 324 5.57 -1.67 12.50
C ALA A 324 4.96 -1.89 13.89
N ALA A 325 4.39 -3.07 14.12
CA ALA A 325 3.83 -3.43 15.42
C ALA A 325 4.90 -3.48 16.52
N TYR A 326 6.08 -4.04 16.23
CA TYR A 326 7.22 -4.03 17.14
C TYR A 326 7.67 -2.60 17.49
N ALA A 327 7.76 -1.72 16.49
CA ALA A 327 8.18 -0.34 16.66
C ALA A 327 7.25 0.44 17.60
N MET A 328 5.93 0.33 17.40
CA MET A 328 4.91 0.98 18.22
C MET A 328 4.94 0.52 19.69
N VAL A 329 5.40 -0.71 19.94
CA VAL A 329 5.53 -1.27 21.29
C VAL A 329 6.87 -0.91 21.95
N ASN A 330 7.97 -0.94 21.19
CA ASN A 330 9.32 -1.00 21.77
C ASN A 330 10.21 0.20 21.46
N ASP A 331 9.94 0.98 20.41
CA ASP A 331 10.75 2.16 20.11
C ASP A 331 10.21 3.38 20.89
N PRO A 332 10.98 3.95 21.84
CA PRO A 332 10.52 5.07 22.66
C PRO A 332 10.21 6.33 21.85
N ASN A 333 10.79 6.47 20.64
CA ASN A 333 10.55 7.62 19.77
C ASN A 333 9.28 7.47 18.93
N LEU A 334 8.73 6.26 18.84
CA LEU A 334 7.52 5.92 18.09
C LEU A 334 6.35 5.50 18.98
N LYS A 335 6.46 5.66 20.30
CA LYS A 335 5.42 5.25 21.24
C LYS A 335 4.14 6.08 21.04
N PRO A 336 2.99 5.45 20.72
CA PRO A 336 1.71 6.15 20.59
C PRO A 336 1.23 6.70 21.95
N LYS A 337 0.37 7.74 21.91
CA LYS A 337 -0.08 8.45 23.13
C LYS A 337 -1.39 7.90 23.69
N GLY A 338 -2.18 7.22 22.88
CA GLY A 338 -3.42 6.56 23.25
C GLY A 338 -3.21 5.67 24.47
N ALA A 339 -4.10 5.79 25.45
CA ALA A 339 -3.97 5.13 26.75
C ALA A 339 -3.84 3.61 26.64
N THR A 340 -4.38 3.01 25.57
CA THR A 340 -4.37 1.56 25.35
C THR A 340 -3.60 1.15 24.08
N ALA A 341 -3.09 2.12 23.32
CA ALA A 341 -2.51 1.89 22.00
C ALA A 341 -1.32 0.92 22.00
N VAL A 342 -0.43 1.01 22.99
CA VAL A 342 0.72 0.10 23.11
C VAL A 342 0.27 -1.34 23.36
N GLU A 343 -0.78 -1.56 24.16
CA GLU A 343 -1.30 -2.91 24.39
C GLU A 343 -2.00 -3.45 23.14
N ASP A 344 -2.69 -2.61 22.37
CA ASP A 344 -3.30 -3.02 21.11
C ASP A 344 -2.26 -3.42 20.06
N TRP A 345 -1.18 -2.65 19.93
CA TRP A 345 -0.07 -2.99 19.05
C TRP A 345 0.67 -4.25 19.49
N LYS A 346 0.76 -4.51 20.80
CA LYS A 346 1.31 -5.75 21.34
C LYS A 346 0.42 -6.95 21.01
N ASN A 347 -0.90 -6.83 21.16
CA ASN A 347 -1.86 -7.84 20.73
C ASN A 347 -1.78 -8.07 19.22
N SER A 348 -1.64 -6.99 18.44
CA SER A 348 -1.48 -7.07 16.99
C SER A 348 -0.18 -7.77 16.59
N LEU A 349 0.95 -7.46 17.22
CA LEU A 349 2.21 -8.13 16.95
C LEU A 349 2.10 -9.65 17.15
N ALA A 350 1.54 -10.08 18.29
CA ALA A 350 1.34 -11.50 18.57
C ALA A 350 0.40 -12.14 17.54
N ARG A 351 -0.74 -11.50 17.26
CA ARG A 351 -1.74 -12.00 16.30
C ARG A 351 -1.19 -12.10 14.87
N GLN A 352 -0.37 -11.15 14.44
CA GLN A 352 0.25 -11.18 13.12
C GLN A 352 1.23 -12.35 13.02
N VAL A 353 2.12 -12.55 13.99
CA VAL A 353 3.09 -13.67 14.00
C VAL A 353 2.36 -15.02 14.02
N GLU A 354 1.29 -15.15 14.81
CA GLU A 354 0.44 -16.35 14.81
C GLU A 354 -0.20 -16.61 13.43
N LEU A 355 -0.63 -15.56 12.72
CA LEU A 355 -1.25 -15.70 11.40
C LEU A 355 -0.26 -16.29 10.39
N TYR A 356 1.00 -15.83 10.37
CA TYR A 356 2.01 -16.38 9.46
C TYR A 356 2.21 -17.88 9.66
N GLU A 357 2.27 -18.34 10.91
CA GLU A 357 2.43 -19.77 11.21
C GLU A 357 1.18 -20.57 10.83
N TRP A 358 -0.01 -20.06 11.16
CA TRP A 358 -1.28 -20.73 10.89
C TRP A 358 -1.59 -20.82 9.39
N ILE A 359 -1.27 -19.78 8.63
CA ILE A 359 -1.65 -19.67 7.22
C ILE A 359 -0.68 -20.42 6.28
N GLN A 360 0.52 -20.74 6.75
CA GLN A 360 1.55 -21.37 5.92
C GLN A 360 1.25 -22.85 5.70
N ASN A 361 1.08 -23.24 4.44
CA ASN A 361 0.76 -24.63 4.09
C ASN A 361 1.95 -25.58 4.39
N PRO A 362 1.75 -26.91 4.41
CA PRO A 362 2.82 -27.88 4.65
C PRO A 362 4.04 -27.79 3.72
N GLU A 363 3.87 -27.28 2.50
CA GLU A 363 4.95 -27.13 1.50
C GLU A 363 5.82 -25.88 1.75
N GLY A 364 5.29 -24.86 2.43
CA GLY A 364 5.98 -23.61 2.76
C GLY A 364 5.41 -22.36 2.07
N ALA A 365 4.46 -22.53 1.16
CA ALA A 365 3.70 -21.43 0.56
C ALA A 365 2.77 -20.76 1.60
N LEU A 366 2.52 -19.47 1.43
CA LEU A 366 1.61 -18.71 2.28
C LEU A 366 0.17 -18.83 1.76
N GLY A 367 -0.83 -18.88 2.64
CA GLY A 367 -2.23 -18.73 2.25
C GLY A 367 -2.62 -17.28 1.93
N GLY A 368 -3.88 -17.05 1.55
CA GLY A 368 -4.40 -15.72 1.21
C GLY A 368 -4.59 -14.78 2.42
N GLY A 369 -5.60 -15.05 3.24
CA GLY A 369 -5.84 -14.32 4.46
C GLY A 369 -7.03 -14.84 5.25
N VAL A 370 -7.65 -13.95 6.03
CA VAL A 370 -8.83 -14.26 6.84
C VAL A 370 -9.88 -13.17 6.74
N THR A 371 -11.15 -13.51 6.94
CA THR A 371 -12.26 -12.56 7.03
C THR A 371 -13.15 -12.82 8.23
N ASN A 372 -13.69 -11.76 8.82
CA ASN A 372 -14.82 -11.82 9.76
C ASN A 372 -16.18 -11.72 9.07
N SER A 373 -16.24 -11.27 7.82
CA SER A 373 -17.45 -11.05 7.04
C SER A 373 -17.40 -11.91 5.77
N TRP A 374 -17.81 -13.17 5.90
CA TRP A 374 -17.77 -14.10 4.77
C TRP A 374 -18.54 -13.54 3.55
N LYS A 375 -17.86 -13.42 2.41
CA LYS A 375 -18.37 -12.80 1.18
C LYS A 375 -18.94 -11.39 1.38
N ASN A 376 -18.34 -10.62 2.30
CA ASN A 376 -18.66 -9.24 2.64
C ASN A 376 -20.09 -9.01 3.13
N VAL A 377 -20.81 -10.08 3.52
CA VAL A 377 -22.21 -10.02 3.98
C VAL A 377 -22.44 -10.84 5.25
N TYR A 378 -21.37 -11.14 6.00
CA TYR A 378 -21.41 -12.07 7.13
C TYR A 378 -22.11 -13.40 6.77
N GLY A 379 -21.83 -13.93 5.58
CA GLY A 379 -22.44 -15.15 5.08
C GLY A 379 -22.08 -16.39 5.91
N ASP A 380 -22.66 -17.55 5.55
CA ASP A 380 -22.29 -18.84 6.16
C ASP A 380 -21.15 -19.50 5.35
N PRO A 381 -19.95 -19.68 5.91
CA PRO A 381 -18.85 -20.33 5.21
C PRO A 381 -19.08 -21.84 5.02
N PRO A 382 -18.35 -22.46 4.07
CA PRO A 382 -18.27 -23.92 3.93
C PRO A 382 -17.86 -24.63 5.24
N ALA A 383 -18.28 -25.89 5.40
CA ALA A 383 -18.08 -26.64 6.64
C ALA A 383 -16.60 -26.89 6.99
N ASP A 384 -15.77 -27.10 5.97
CA ASP A 384 -14.32 -27.23 6.09
C ASP A 384 -13.66 -25.93 6.58
N VAL A 385 -14.09 -24.76 6.06
CA VAL A 385 -13.62 -23.45 6.53
C VAL A 385 -14.04 -23.19 7.97
N LYS A 386 -15.28 -23.52 8.35
CA LYS A 386 -15.75 -23.42 9.75
C LYS A 386 -15.02 -24.37 10.70
N GLY A 387 -14.52 -25.50 10.19
CA GLY A 387 -13.79 -26.49 10.97
C GLY A 387 -12.36 -26.08 11.32
N TYR A 388 -11.80 -25.08 10.63
CA TYR A 388 -10.44 -24.60 10.82
C TYR A 388 -10.38 -23.07 10.72
N THR A 389 -10.59 -22.40 11.85
CA THR A 389 -10.63 -20.93 11.93
C THR A 389 -9.39 -20.36 12.63
N PHE A 390 -9.10 -19.10 12.35
CA PHE A 390 -8.05 -18.33 13.01
C PHE A 390 -8.69 -17.37 14.02
N HIS A 391 -8.70 -17.73 15.32
CA HIS A 391 -9.45 -16.99 16.34
C HIS A 391 -10.94 -16.79 15.98
N GLY A 392 -11.54 -17.76 15.28
CA GLY A 392 -12.90 -17.68 14.76
C GLY A 392 -13.05 -16.96 13.42
N LEU A 393 -12.01 -16.30 12.90
CA LEU A 393 -12.00 -15.72 11.56
C LEU A 393 -11.87 -16.83 10.51
N PHE A 394 -12.50 -16.62 9.36
CA PHE A 394 -12.60 -17.62 8.30
C PHE A 394 -11.50 -17.44 7.27
N TYR A 395 -10.83 -18.54 6.88
CA TYR A 395 -9.84 -18.52 5.80
C TYR A 395 -10.48 -18.19 4.45
N GLU A 396 -9.90 -17.25 3.71
CA GLU A 396 -10.24 -17.00 2.32
C GLU A 396 -8.96 -16.85 1.49
N ASN A 397 -8.93 -17.43 0.29
CA ASN A 397 -7.80 -17.26 -0.64
C ASN A 397 -7.68 -15.79 -1.06
N GLU A 398 -8.83 -15.15 -1.27
CA GLU A 398 -8.94 -13.75 -1.69
C GLU A 398 -9.94 -13.03 -0.78
N PRO A 399 -9.55 -12.68 0.46
CA PRO A 399 -10.43 -11.91 1.34
C PRO A 399 -10.81 -10.58 0.68
N GLY A 400 -12.11 -10.32 0.55
CA GLY A 400 -12.62 -9.08 -0.04
C GLY A 400 -13.31 -9.28 -1.39
N MET A 401 -12.81 -8.66 -2.45
CA MET A 401 -13.52 -8.56 -3.74
C MET A 401 -13.24 -9.71 -4.72
N ASP A 402 -12.39 -10.69 -4.40
CA ASP A 402 -12.03 -11.81 -5.29
C ASP A 402 -11.52 -11.28 -6.65
N ASP A 403 -10.59 -10.32 -6.59
CA ASP A 403 -10.08 -9.54 -7.72
C ASP A 403 -8.68 -9.95 -8.20
N GLY A 404 -8.12 -11.04 -7.66
CA GLY A 404 -6.79 -11.55 -7.96
C GLY A 404 -5.65 -10.88 -7.18
N THR A 405 -5.94 -9.97 -6.23
CA THR A 405 -4.90 -9.34 -5.40
C THR A 405 -3.99 -10.36 -4.70
N SER A 406 -4.57 -11.41 -4.11
CA SER A 406 -3.79 -12.44 -3.41
C SER A 406 -3.02 -13.34 -4.38
N ASP A 407 -3.41 -13.42 -5.66
CA ASP A 407 -2.71 -14.22 -6.67
C ASP A 407 -1.35 -13.64 -7.02
N TRP A 408 -1.17 -12.34 -6.78
CA TRP A 408 0.09 -11.67 -7.07
C TRP A 408 1.16 -12.01 -6.02
N PHE A 409 2.25 -12.63 -6.48
CA PHE A 409 3.32 -13.10 -5.59
C PHE A 409 4.06 -11.96 -4.86
N GLY A 410 3.94 -10.71 -5.35
CA GLY A 410 4.46 -9.52 -4.69
C GLY A 410 3.97 -9.38 -3.24
N MET A 411 2.69 -9.66 -2.98
CA MET A 411 2.10 -9.63 -1.63
C MET A 411 2.84 -10.54 -0.65
N TRP A 412 3.32 -11.69 -1.12
CA TRP A 412 4.08 -12.63 -0.29
C TRP A 412 5.49 -12.13 -0.03
N THR A 413 6.18 -11.63 -1.06
CA THR A 413 7.55 -11.14 -0.89
C THR A 413 7.61 -9.93 0.03
N TRP A 414 6.65 -8.99 -0.06
CA TRP A 414 6.58 -7.83 0.81
C TRP A 414 6.35 -8.19 2.28
N THR A 415 5.44 -9.14 2.54
CA THR A 415 5.13 -9.55 3.91
C THR A 415 6.27 -10.37 4.53
N MET A 416 6.91 -11.25 3.74
CA MET A 416 8.07 -12.03 4.19
C MET A 416 9.30 -11.15 4.45
N ASP A 417 9.50 -10.07 3.69
CA ASP A 417 10.53 -9.07 3.98
C ASP A 417 10.35 -8.46 5.38
N ARG A 418 9.12 -8.06 5.71
CA ARG A 418 8.79 -7.52 7.04
C ARG A 418 9.00 -8.58 8.13
N LEU A 419 8.62 -9.83 7.88
CA LEU A 419 8.85 -10.94 8.82
C LEU A 419 10.36 -11.22 9.02
N ALA A 420 11.17 -11.18 7.96
CA ALA A 420 12.62 -11.35 8.03
C ALA A 420 13.29 -10.22 8.80
N GLN A 421 12.85 -8.98 8.59
CA GLN A 421 13.30 -7.83 9.38
C GLN A 421 12.93 -7.99 10.87
N TYR A 422 11.71 -8.42 11.17
CA TYR A 422 11.29 -8.70 12.54
C TYR A 422 12.13 -9.82 13.18
N TYR A 423 12.39 -10.90 12.46
CA TYR A 423 13.31 -11.96 12.90
C TYR A 423 14.73 -11.42 13.15
N TYR A 424 15.24 -10.56 12.27
CA TYR A 424 16.54 -9.92 12.45
C TYR A 424 16.60 -9.10 13.75
N ILE A 425 15.58 -8.29 14.01
CA ILE A 425 15.46 -7.46 15.21
C ILE A 425 15.41 -8.33 16.48
N THR A 426 14.54 -9.34 16.51
CA THR A 426 14.17 -10.02 17.77
C THR A 426 14.79 -11.39 17.96
N GLY A 427 15.09 -12.10 16.87
CA GLY A 427 15.41 -13.53 16.91
C GLY A 427 14.20 -14.44 17.14
N ASP A 428 12.98 -13.94 16.90
CA ASP A 428 11.75 -14.70 17.11
C ASP A 428 11.75 -16.07 16.40
N ALA A 429 11.44 -17.13 17.16
CA ALA A 429 11.57 -18.51 16.71
C ALA A 429 10.46 -18.90 15.72
N THR A 430 9.25 -18.38 15.89
CA THR A 430 8.13 -18.64 14.97
C THR A 430 8.43 -18.01 13.61
N SER A 431 8.84 -16.75 13.59
CA SER A 431 9.26 -16.04 12.39
C SER A 431 10.38 -16.78 11.66
N LYS A 432 11.39 -17.26 12.39
CA LYS A 432 12.47 -18.10 11.83
C LYS A 432 11.93 -19.36 11.17
N SER A 433 11.03 -20.09 11.83
CA SER A 433 10.44 -21.33 11.32
C SER A 433 9.66 -21.10 10.02
N VAL A 434 8.83 -20.05 9.99
CA VAL A 434 8.05 -19.67 8.80
C VAL A 434 8.99 -19.31 7.65
N LEU A 435 10.02 -18.49 7.89
CA LEU A 435 11.02 -18.10 6.90
C LEU A 435 11.77 -19.31 6.34
N GLU A 436 12.24 -20.22 7.19
CA GLU A 436 12.96 -21.43 6.75
C GLU A 436 12.11 -22.32 5.85
N LYS A 437 10.83 -22.47 6.17
CA LYS A 437 9.90 -23.26 5.35
C LYS A 437 9.58 -22.54 4.04
N TRP A 438 9.40 -21.23 4.07
CA TRP A 438 9.18 -20.43 2.88
C TRP A 438 10.39 -20.44 1.94
N PHE A 439 11.61 -20.32 2.46
CA PHE A 439 12.82 -20.42 1.62
C PHE A 439 12.99 -21.79 0.99
N LYS A 440 12.70 -22.89 1.72
CA LYS A 440 12.70 -24.23 1.13
C LYS A 440 11.73 -24.34 -0.03
N TRP A 441 10.53 -23.79 0.12
CA TRP A 441 9.56 -23.71 -0.97
C TRP A 441 10.09 -22.85 -2.12
N LEU A 442 10.63 -21.67 -1.82
CA LEU A 442 11.10 -20.73 -2.83
C LEU A 442 12.27 -21.30 -3.64
N TYR A 443 13.26 -21.93 -3.02
CA TYR A 443 14.39 -22.55 -3.72
C TYR A 443 13.96 -23.65 -4.71
N ASN A 444 12.82 -24.31 -4.49
CA ASN A 444 12.28 -25.28 -5.44
C ASN A 444 11.53 -24.64 -6.61
N ASN A 445 11.19 -23.36 -6.49
CA ASN A 445 10.29 -22.63 -7.37
C ASN A 445 10.93 -21.38 -8.01
N MET A 446 12.21 -21.14 -7.73
CA MET A 446 12.99 -20.09 -8.34
C MET A 446 14.30 -20.63 -8.90
N VAL A 447 14.82 -19.94 -9.90
CA VAL A 447 16.16 -20.17 -10.45
C VAL A 447 16.92 -18.86 -10.41
N VAL A 448 18.10 -18.86 -9.82
CA VAL A 448 19.00 -17.70 -9.77
C VAL A 448 20.39 -18.14 -10.20
N ASN A 449 21.01 -17.39 -11.10
CA ASN A 449 22.41 -17.54 -11.47
C ASN A 449 22.99 -16.16 -11.85
N ASN A 450 24.29 -16.13 -12.18
CA ASN A 450 25.02 -14.89 -12.48
C ASN A 450 24.55 -14.14 -13.75
N VAL A 451 23.67 -14.74 -14.57
CA VAL A 451 23.22 -14.19 -15.86
C VAL A 451 21.71 -13.93 -15.87
N SER A 452 20.93 -14.79 -15.24
CA SER A 452 19.46 -14.68 -15.23
C SER A 452 18.87 -15.09 -13.89
N TYR A 453 17.66 -14.61 -13.64
CA TYR A 453 16.78 -15.12 -12.59
C TYR A 453 15.41 -15.47 -13.17
N ASN A 454 14.68 -16.32 -12.47
CA ASN A 454 13.29 -16.63 -12.71
C ASN A 454 12.65 -16.90 -11.35
N VAL A 455 11.66 -16.09 -10.97
CA VAL A 455 10.95 -16.22 -9.69
C VAL A 455 9.44 -16.30 -9.95
N PRO A 456 8.65 -16.84 -9.02
CA PRO A 456 7.19 -16.83 -9.13
C PRO A 456 6.66 -15.40 -9.27
N MET A 457 5.67 -15.19 -10.13
CA MET A 457 5.01 -13.89 -10.39
C MET A 457 3.54 -13.94 -9.96
N MET A 458 2.86 -15.03 -10.33
CA MET A 458 1.45 -15.27 -10.01
C MET A 458 1.27 -16.68 -9.46
N VAL A 459 0.32 -16.84 -8.55
CA VAL A 459 -0.10 -18.13 -8.00
C VAL A 459 -1.56 -18.42 -8.33
N SER A 460 -1.98 -19.66 -8.12
CA SER A 460 -3.39 -20.06 -8.15
C SER A 460 -3.68 -20.98 -6.98
N TRP A 461 -4.88 -20.82 -6.43
CA TRP A 461 -5.30 -21.44 -5.18
C TRP A 461 -6.35 -22.51 -5.40
N TYR A 462 -6.21 -23.64 -4.72
CA TYR A 462 -7.22 -24.69 -4.69
C TYR A 462 -7.45 -25.19 -3.27
N GLY A 463 -8.71 -25.41 -2.91
CA GLY A 463 -9.10 -25.92 -1.59
C GLY A 463 -8.93 -24.92 -0.44
N SER A 464 -9.00 -25.44 0.78
CA SER A 464 -8.99 -24.69 2.05
C SER A 464 -7.93 -25.23 3.02
N LEU A 465 -7.51 -24.42 3.98
CA LEU A 465 -6.53 -24.83 4.98
C LEU A 465 -7.12 -25.88 5.95
N PRO A 466 -6.30 -26.75 6.58
CA PRO A 466 -4.85 -26.89 6.38
C PRO A 466 -4.48 -28.00 5.38
N THR A 467 -5.37 -28.96 5.08
CA THR A 467 -5.01 -30.20 4.36
C THR A 467 -5.38 -30.19 2.87
N ASN A 468 -6.30 -29.33 2.43
CA ASN A 468 -6.78 -29.31 1.05
C ASN A 468 -6.19 -28.16 0.23
N THR A 469 -5.40 -27.28 0.86
CA THR A 469 -4.80 -26.13 0.18
C THR A 469 -3.66 -26.58 -0.72
N GLN A 470 -3.84 -26.38 -2.02
CA GLN A 470 -2.80 -26.52 -3.02
C GLN A 470 -2.56 -25.14 -3.63
N ILE A 471 -1.28 -24.79 -3.77
CA ILE A 471 -0.87 -23.54 -4.37
C ILE A 471 0.07 -23.86 -5.51
N THR A 472 -0.31 -23.45 -6.71
CA THR A 472 0.46 -23.67 -7.92
C THR A 472 0.93 -22.35 -8.48
N ILE A 473 2.13 -22.32 -9.08
CA ILE A 473 2.63 -21.13 -9.75
C ILE A 473 2.03 -21.07 -11.15
N SER A 474 1.22 -20.05 -11.41
CA SER A 474 0.57 -19.84 -12.71
C SER A 474 1.45 -19.03 -13.65
N GLU A 475 2.36 -18.22 -13.12
CA GLU A 475 3.35 -17.47 -13.90
C GLU A 475 4.68 -17.37 -13.14
N SER A 476 5.79 -17.58 -13.84
CA SER A 476 7.15 -17.28 -13.34
C SER A 476 7.92 -16.47 -14.38
N GLY A 477 8.82 -15.59 -13.92
CA GLY A 477 9.58 -14.77 -14.84
C GLY A 477 10.62 -13.88 -14.17
N SER A 478 11.17 -12.99 -14.97
CA SER A 478 12.07 -11.90 -14.55
C SER A 478 11.48 -10.52 -14.86
N ARG A 479 10.19 -10.45 -15.22
CA ARG A 479 9.59 -9.22 -15.74
C ARG A 479 9.53 -8.12 -14.68
N TYR A 480 9.03 -8.43 -13.49
CA TYR A 480 8.93 -7.48 -12.37
C TYR A 480 10.10 -7.69 -11.41
N PHE A 481 11.10 -6.82 -11.50
CA PHE A 481 12.28 -6.96 -10.64
C PHE A 481 11.97 -6.58 -9.20
N GLY A 482 10.90 -5.81 -8.92
CA GLY A 482 10.48 -5.47 -7.56
C GLY A 482 10.18 -6.69 -6.67
N ILE A 483 9.65 -7.77 -7.26
CA ILE A 483 9.46 -9.05 -6.55
C ILE A 483 10.82 -9.65 -6.17
N ALA A 484 11.76 -9.67 -7.12
CA ALA A 484 13.08 -10.27 -6.93
C ALA A 484 13.96 -9.43 -5.97
N SER A 485 13.87 -8.10 -5.98
CA SER A 485 14.56 -7.24 -5.01
C SER A 485 13.99 -7.42 -3.60
N SER A 486 12.67 -7.58 -3.47
CA SER A 486 12.04 -7.86 -2.18
C SER A 486 12.47 -9.22 -1.61
N ILE A 487 12.59 -10.26 -2.46
CA ILE A 487 13.21 -11.55 -2.08
C ILE A 487 14.65 -11.34 -1.61
N ALA A 488 15.46 -10.59 -2.35
CA ALA A 488 16.85 -10.34 -1.99
C ALA A 488 16.97 -9.61 -0.64
N ARG A 489 16.10 -8.62 -0.36
CA ARG A 489 16.06 -7.93 0.94
C ARG A 489 15.64 -8.87 2.07
N THR A 490 14.60 -9.67 1.84
CA THR A 490 14.14 -10.73 2.77
C THR A 490 15.28 -11.67 3.15
N MET A 491 15.98 -12.20 2.15
CA MET A 491 17.11 -13.10 2.32
C MET A 491 18.28 -12.43 3.05
N SER A 492 18.54 -11.15 2.76
CA SER A 492 19.61 -10.38 3.41
C SER A 492 19.38 -10.24 4.92
N TYR A 493 18.19 -9.84 5.34
CA TYR A 493 17.86 -9.72 6.77
C TYR A 493 17.87 -11.07 7.48
N TYR A 494 17.31 -12.11 6.87
CA TYR A 494 17.36 -13.47 7.43
C TYR A 494 18.80 -13.94 7.62
N ALA A 495 19.62 -13.88 6.57
CA ALA A 495 21.00 -14.36 6.59
C ALA A 495 21.87 -13.59 7.58
N ALA A 496 21.66 -12.27 7.72
CA ALA A 496 22.38 -11.46 8.71
C ALA A 496 22.11 -11.92 10.16
N LYS A 497 20.91 -12.45 10.43
CA LYS A 497 20.54 -12.98 11.75
C LYS A 497 20.92 -14.44 11.95
N SER A 498 20.69 -15.28 10.95
CA SER A 498 20.86 -16.73 11.04
C SER A 498 22.30 -17.18 10.82
N GLY A 499 23.10 -16.39 10.09
CA GLY A 499 24.41 -16.78 9.59
C GLY A 499 24.35 -17.70 8.36
N ASP A 500 23.19 -17.84 7.71
CA ASP A 500 23.00 -18.70 6.54
C ASP A 500 23.74 -18.15 5.32
N THR A 501 24.83 -18.82 4.94
CA THR A 501 25.73 -18.40 3.86
C THR A 501 25.12 -18.57 2.48
N GLN A 502 24.39 -19.67 2.24
CA GLN A 502 23.70 -19.90 0.96
C GLN A 502 22.67 -18.80 0.68
N THR A 503 21.92 -18.39 1.69
CA THR A 503 20.89 -17.37 1.58
C THR A 503 21.51 -15.99 1.38
N LYS A 504 22.62 -15.69 2.07
CA LYS A 504 23.40 -14.47 1.80
C LYS A 504 23.90 -14.42 0.35
N GLU A 505 24.47 -15.50 -0.15
CA GLU A 505 25.01 -15.59 -1.51
C GLU A 505 23.91 -15.49 -2.57
N THR A 506 22.75 -16.11 -2.32
CA THR A 506 21.59 -16.03 -3.23
C THR A 506 21.02 -14.60 -3.28
N ALA A 507 20.91 -13.93 -2.13
CA ALA A 507 20.52 -12.52 -2.08
C ALA A 507 21.47 -11.64 -2.90
N GLN A 508 22.77 -11.87 -2.74
CA GLN A 508 23.80 -11.17 -3.50
C GLN A 508 23.64 -11.38 -5.01
N GLN A 509 23.48 -12.64 -5.44
CA GLN A 509 23.33 -12.99 -6.85
C GLN A 509 22.08 -12.35 -7.46
N LEU A 510 20.96 -12.31 -6.73
CA LEU A 510 19.74 -11.61 -7.16
C LEU A 510 20.00 -10.12 -7.41
N LEU A 511 20.62 -9.42 -6.46
CA LEU A 511 20.95 -8.00 -6.63
C LEU A 511 21.84 -7.76 -7.85
N ASP A 512 22.86 -8.60 -8.02
CA ASP A 512 23.82 -8.49 -9.11
C ASP A 512 23.18 -8.70 -10.48
N VAL A 513 22.33 -9.73 -10.62
CA VAL A 513 21.68 -10.05 -11.89
C VAL A 513 20.57 -9.07 -12.24
N ILE A 514 19.82 -8.56 -11.26
CA ILE A 514 18.83 -7.50 -11.46
C ILE A 514 19.53 -6.25 -11.98
N TRP A 515 20.59 -5.81 -11.28
CA TRP A 515 21.34 -4.61 -11.66
C TRP A 515 21.95 -4.72 -13.07
N ALA A 516 22.46 -5.89 -13.43
CA ALA A 516 23.07 -6.12 -14.74
C ALA A 516 22.06 -6.10 -15.89
N ASN A 517 20.82 -6.56 -15.67
CA ASN A 517 19.86 -6.81 -16.74
C ASN A 517 18.82 -5.70 -16.93
N HIS A 518 18.53 -4.92 -15.88
CA HIS A 518 17.41 -3.96 -15.90
C HIS A 518 17.84 -2.51 -15.93
N LYS A 519 19.12 -2.18 -15.70
CA LYS A 519 19.55 -0.79 -15.56
C LYS A 519 19.45 0.00 -16.88
N ASP A 520 19.00 1.25 -16.79
CA ASP A 520 19.13 2.28 -17.81
C ASP A 520 19.50 3.65 -17.19
N ASP A 521 19.32 4.73 -17.96
CA ASP A 521 19.68 6.10 -17.55
C ASP A 521 18.70 6.70 -16.51
N LYS A 522 17.47 6.17 -16.41
CA LYS A 522 16.42 6.63 -15.47
C LYS A 522 16.34 5.78 -14.21
N GLY A 523 16.95 4.60 -14.19
CA GLY A 523 16.97 3.71 -13.04
C GLY A 523 17.07 2.27 -13.53
N LEU A 524 16.06 1.46 -13.20
CA LEU A 524 15.88 0.12 -13.73
C LEU A 524 14.52 0.03 -14.42
N TYR A 525 14.47 -0.54 -15.62
CA TYR A 525 13.23 -0.64 -16.38
C TYR A 525 12.56 -2.02 -16.29
N VAL A 526 11.24 -2.03 -16.41
CA VAL A 526 10.43 -3.20 -16.69
C VAL A 526 9.85 -3.11 -18.09
N ARG A 527 10.42 -3.90 -19.02
CA ARG A 527 9.95 -3.91 -20.40
C ARG A 527 8.59 -4.60 -20.51
N THR A 528 7.60 -3.89 -21.05
CA THR A 528 6.20 -4.32 -21.11
C THR A 528 5.60 -4.03 -22.46
N GLU A 529 4.95 -5.04 -23.05
CA GLU A 529 4.03 -4.83 -24.17
C GLU A 529 2.69 -4.26 -23.67
N LEU A 530 2.16 -3.25 -24.35
CA LEU A 530 0.83 -2.68 -24.03
C LEU A 530 -0.33 -3.55 -24.52
N SER A 531 -0.15 -4.87 -24.63
CA SER A 531 -1.19 -5.79 -25.11
C SER A 531 -2.41 -5.85 -24.17
N ALA A 532 -2.24 -5.55 -22.88
CA ALA A 532 -3.33 -5.39 -21.92
C ALA A 532 -4.32 -4.28 -22.33
N PHE A 533 -3.87 -3.25 -23.06
CA PHE A 533 -4.73 -2.16 -23.54
C PHE A 533 -5.72 -2.59 -24.62
N ASN A 534 -5.77 -3.85 -25.03
CA ASN A 534 -6.96 -4.39 -25.73
C ASN A 534 -8.25 -4.17 -24.91
N ALA A 535 -8.13 -4.00 -23.59
CA ALA A 535 -9.22 -3.71 -22.67
C ALA A 535 -9.68 -2.24 -22.66
N VAL A 536 -9.10 -1.31 -23.44
CA VAL A 536 -9.52 0.12 -23.41
C VAL A 536 -10.97 0.36 -23.85
N ASN A 537 -11.58 -0.60 -24.55
CA ASN A 537 -12.99 -0.56 -24.93
C ASN A 537 -13.90 -1.33 -23.96
N THR A 538 -13.36 -1.77 -22.82
CA THR A 538 -14.16 -2.37 -21.73
C THR A 538 -15.19 -1.36 -21.26
N LYS A 539 -16.44 -1.81 -21.15
CA LYS A 539 -17.53 -0.96 -20.64
C LYS A 539 -17.31 -0.65 -19.17
N VAL A 540 -17.50 0.60 -18.80
CA VAL A 540 -17.41 1.03 -17.41
C VAL A 540 -18.61 0.49 -16.62
N TYR A 541 -18.40 0.23 -15.33
CA TYR A 541 -19.46 -0.21 -14.44
C TYR A 541 -20.18 1.02 -13.86
N ILE A 542 -21.46 1.17 -14.17
CA ILE A 542 -22.32 2.21 -13.60
C ILE A 542 -23.26 1.55 -12.58
N PRO A 543 -23.14 1.84 -11.27
CA PRO A 543 -23.92 1.17 -10.23
C PRO A 543 -25.43 1.40 -10.31
N LYS A 544 -25.85 2.50 -10.96
CA LYS A 544 -27.25 2.93 -11.02
C LYS A 544 -27.75 2.96 -12.46
N GLU A 545 -28.76 2.14 -12.76
CA GLU A 545 -29.41 2.11 -14.07
C GLU A 545 -29.93 3.50 -14.47
N GLY A 546 -29.69 3.89 -15.72
CA GLY A 546 -30.11 5.19 -16.27
C GLY A 546 -29.32 6.40 -15.74
N TRP A 547 -28.32 6.21 -14.88
CA TRP A 547 -27.44 7.30 -14.47
C TRP A 547 -26.61 7.79 -15.67
N THR A 548 -26.50 9.12 -15.77
CA THR A 548 -25.62 9.78 -16.73
C THR A 548 -24.90 10.91 -16.02
N GLY A 549 -23.65 11.18 -16.43
CA GLY A 549 -22.84 12.23 -15.85
C GLY A 549 -21.80 12.77 -16.83
N THR A 550 -21.00 13.72 -16.38
CA THR A 550 -19.95 14.33 -17.19
C THR A 550 -18.74 14.69 -16.34
N TYR A 551 -17.54 14.34 -16.81
CA TYR A 551 -16.29 14.75 -16.17
C TYR A 551 -15.97 16.23 -16.43
N PRO A 552 -15.07 16.84 -15.63
CA PRO A 552 -14.63 18.22 -15.82
C PRO A 552 -14.13 18.55 -17.24
N ASN A 553 -13.48 17.59 -17.90
CA ASN A 553 -12.99 17.74 -19.28
C ASN A 553 -14.11 17.64 -20.36
N GLY A 554 -15.35 17.33 -19.96
CA GLY A 554 -16.50 17.18 -20.85
C GLY A 554 -16.77 15.76 -21.33
N ASP A 555 -15.96 14.77 -20.92
CA ASP A 555 -16.22 13.37 -21.24
C ASP A 555 -17.55 12.93 -20.62
N LYS A 556 -18.45 12.38 -21.45
CA LYS A 556 -19.77 11.92 -21.03
C LYS A 556 -19.69 10.50 -20.48
N ILE A 557 -20.44 10.27 -19.42
CA ILE A 557 -20.55 8.96 -18.78
C ILE A 557 -22.01 8.51 -18.88
N ASP A 558 -22.23 7.41 -19.58
CA ASP A 558 -23.53 6.74 -19.71
C ASP A 558 -23.36 5.22 -19.89
N ALA A 559 -24.46 4.49 -20.01
CA ALA A 559 -24.45 3.01 -20.11
C ALA A 559 -23.68 2.45 -21.34
N SER A 560 -23.28 3.28 -22.28
CA SER A 560 -22.46 2.91 -23.45
C SER A 560 -20.97 3.25 -23.29
N SER A 561 -20.60 4.02 -22.26
CA SER A 561 -19.24 4.45 -22.02
C SER A 561 -18.27 3.28 -21.81
N THR A 562 -17.07 3.44 -22.36
CA THR A 562 -15.91 2.57 -22.18
C THR A 562 -14.82 3.28 -21.38
N PHE A 563 -13.84 2.51 -20.88
CA PHE A 563 -12.65 3.02 -20.19
C PHE A 563 -12.04 4.23 -20.90
N LEU A 564 -11.76 4.09 -22.20
CA LEU A 564 -11.17 5.16 -23.01
C LEU A 564 -12.12 6.33 -23.25
N SER A 565 -13.43 6.09 -23.39
CA SER A 565 -14.38 7.15 -23.69
C SER A 565 -14.51 8.17 -22.55
N ILE A 566 -14.20 7.77 -21.31
CA ILE A 566 -14.23 8.63 -20.12
C ILE A 566 -12.82 9.08 -19.70
N ARG A 567 -11.79 8.69 -20.45
CA ARG A 567 -10.39 9.09 -20.25
C ARG A 567 -9.83 9.56 -21.59
N SER A 568 -10.52 10.49 -22.25
CA SER A 568 -10.20 10.87 -23.63
C SER A 568 -8.81 11.47 -23.78
N TRP A 569 -8.25 12.01 -22.69
CA TRP A 569 -6.88 12.51 -22.60
C TRP A 569 -5.82 11.44 -22.86
N TYR A 570 -6.12 10.14 -22.73
CA TYR A 570 -5.19 9.07 -23.10
C TYR A 570 -4.77 9.14 -24.57
N LYS A 571 -5.60 9.75 -25.42
CA LYS A 571 -5.29 9.95 -26.85
C LYS A 571 -4.17 10.94 -27.11
N ASN A 572 -3.77 11.71 -26.09
CA ASN A 572 -2.66 12.65 -26.15
C ASN A 572 -1.32 12.02 -25.72
N ASP A 573 -1.33 10.78 -25.21
CA ASP A 573 -0.11 10.08 -24.81
C ASP A 573 0.82 9.81 -26.01
N VAL A 574 2.12 9.89 -25.79
CA VAL A 574 3.14 9.66 -26.83
C VAL A 574 3.05 8.26 -27.45
N ASN A 575 2.59 7.26 -26.68
CA ASN A 575 2.41 5.88 -27.13
C ASN A 575 1.05 5.66 -27.81
N TRP A 576 0.09 6.58 -27.69
CA TRP A 576 -1.26 6.41 -28.25
C TRP A 576 -1.27 6.12 -29.75
N PRO A 577 -0.53 6.82 -30.62
CA PRO A 577 -0.57 6.53 -32.06
C PRO A 577 -0.17 5.09 -32.42
N ALA A 578 0.83 4.55 -31.72
CA ALA A 578 1.27 3.17 -31.91
C ALA A 578 0.26 2.16 -31.33
N LEU A 579 -0.29 2.47 -30.14
CA LEU A 579 -1.33 1.66 -29.52
C LEU A 579 -2.61 1.63 -30.38
N GLU A 580 -3.07 2.76 -30.90
CA GLU A 580 -4.24 2.86 -31.77
C GLU A 580 -4.03 2.06 -33.06
N ALA A 581 -2.83 2.06 -33.65
CA ALA A 581 -2.53 1.21 -34.79
C ALA A 581 -2.70 -0.29 -34.43
N TYR A 582 -2.14 -0.72 -33.30
CA TYR A 582 -2.27 -2.08 -32.79
C TYR A 582 -3.74 -2.47 -32.54
N LEU A 583 -4.50 -1.63 -31.83
CA LEU A 583 -5.92 -1.85 -31.54
C LEU A 583 -6.78 -1.94 -32.82
N ASN A 584 -6.36 -1.27 -33.89
CA ASN A 584 -6.98 -1.37 -35.22
C ASN A 584 -6.48 -2.58 -36.04
N GLY A 585 -5.80 -3.53 -35.42
CA GLY A 585 -5.29 -4.75 -36.05
C GLY A 585 -4.06 -4.54 -36.93
N LYS A 586 -3.30 -3.45 -36.71
CA LYS A 586 -2.09 -3.14 -37.48
C LYS A 586 -0.84 -3.23 -36.59
N GLY A 587 0.06 -4.16 -36.91
CA GLY A 587 1.34 -4.31 -36.22
C GLY A 587 1.23 -5.03 -34.87
N SER A 588 2.31 -4.99 -34.09
CA SER A 588 2.39 -5.55 -32.73
C SER A 588 2.02 -4.50 -31.68
N ALA A 589 1.71 -4.94 -30.46
CA ALA A 589 1.53 -4.02 -29.33
C ALA A 589 2.81 -3.20 -29.16
N PRO A 590 2.71 -1.88 -28.90
CA PRO A 590 3.88 -1.08 -28.56
C PRO A 590 4.49 -1.57 -27.25
N VAL A 591 5.79 -1.33 -27.11
CA VAL A 591 6.57 -1.72 -25.93
C VAL A 591 6.97 -0.47 -25.18
N VAL A 592 6.79 -0.48 -23.86
CA VAL A 592 7.18 0.58 -22.94
C VAL A 592 8.13 0.01 -21.89
N ASP A 593 9.15 0.79 -21.56
CA ASP A 593 10.09 0.51 -20.48
C ASP A 593 9.64 1.29 -19.26
N TYR A 594 8.94 0.60 -18.34
CA TYR A 594 8.34 1.24 -17.17
C TYR A 594 9.32 1.44 -16.03
N HIS A 595 9.14 2.56 -15.33
CA HIS A 595 9.88 2.95 -14.13
C HIS A 595 8.89 3.23 -13.00
N ARG A 596 8.28 2.17 -12.45
CA ARG A 596 7.42 2.31 -11.26
C ARG A 596 8.25 2.77 -10.08
N PHE A 597 7.77 3.80 -9.38
CA PHE A 597 8.48 4.39 -8.25
C PHE A 597 8.77 3.35 -7.17
N TRP A 598 7.77 2.53 -6.82
CA TRP A 598 7.93 1.51 -5.79
C TRP A 598 8.96 0.45 -6.16
N GLU A 599 9.06 0.03 -7.44
CA GLU A 599 10.07 -0.94 -7.88
C GLU A 599 11.48 -0.36 -7.74
N GLN A 600 11.69 0.90 -8.13
CA GLN A 600 12.97 1.57 -7.95
C GLN A 600 13.35 1.69 -6.48
N ALA A 601 12.40 2.14 -5.66
CA ALA A 601 12.61 2.32 -4.23
C ALA A 601 12.89 0.98 -3.54
N ASP A 602 12.19 -0.10 -3.91
CA ASP A 602 12.41 -1.42 -3.33
C ASP A 602 13.80 -1.98 -3.69
N MET A 603 14.24 -1.83 -4.94
CA MET A 603 15.60 -2.17 -5.34
C MET A 603 16.65 -1.35 -4.60
N ALA A 604 16.47 -0.04 -4.48
CA ALA A 604 17.37 0.81 -3.69
C ALA A 604 17.42 0.34 -2.23
N LEU A 605 16.28 0.08 -1.60
CA LEU A 605 16.22 -0.44 -0.24
C LEU A 605 16.92 -1.80 -0.10
N ALA A 606 16.82 -2.69 -1.09
CA ALA A 606 17.51 -3.98 -1.08
C ALA A 606 19.03 -3.82 -1.16
N LEU A 607 19.52 -2.94 -2.04
CA LEU A 607 20.94 -2.56 -2.16
C LEU A 607 21.47 -1.95 -0.86
N GLY A 608 20.75 -0.97 -0.31
CA GLY A 608 21.12 -0.29 0.92
C GLY A 608 21.13 -1.23 2.12
N ALA A 609 20.13 -2.11 2.24
CA ALA A 609 20.09 -3.12 3.30
C ALA A 609 21.28 -4.09 3.20
N TYR A 610 21.59 -4.61 2.00
CA TYR A 610 22.74 -5.50 1.82
C TYR A 610 24.05 -4.81 2.23
N SER A 611 24.24 -3.55 1.82
CA SER A 611 25.41 -2.76 2.20
C SER A 611 25.54 -2.59 3.72
N LEU A 612 24.45 -2.16 4.39
CA LEU A 612 24.42 -1.98 5.85
C LEU A 612 24.65 -3.28 6.64
N LEU A 613 24.24 -4.42 6.10
CA LEU A 613 24.32 -5.72 6.79
C LEU A 613 25.65 -6.44 6.55
N PHE A 614 26.30 -6.23 5.41
CA PHE A 614 27.41 -7.08 4.97
C PHE A 614 28.66 -6.38 4.43
N GLU A 615 28.63 -5.06 4.16
CA GLU A 615 29.79 -4.33 3.63
C GLU A 615 30.44 -3.35 4.62
N ASN A 616 29.72 -2.96 5.67
CA ASN A 616 30.13 -1.91 6.63
C ASN A 616 30.72 -2.44 7.94
#